data_AF-A0A2A5Y6C5-F1
#
_entry.id   AF-A0A2A5Y6C5-F1
#
_cell.length_a   1.000
_cell.length_b   1.000
_cell.length_c   1.000
_cell.angle_alpha   90.00
_cell.angle_beta   90.00
_cell.angle_gamma   90.00
#
_symmetry.space_group_name_H-M   'P 1'
#
loop_
_entity.id
_entity.type
_entity.pdbx_description
1 polymer ?
#
loop_
_entity_poly.entity_id
_entity_poly.type
_entity_poly.pdbx_seq_one_letter_code
_entity_poly.pdbx_strand_id
1 'polypeptide(L)'
;MIVELSSRQEAEMAQQTTTGMSPDMMPGFGNDFETEALPGALPQGQNSPQKCAYGLYAEQLSGSPFTAPRSTNERSWLYRMRPSVRHGGRYERIDVPLWKTAPDGEPHDLPLGQYRWNPLPMPDSPTDFIDGVRTMTSTGDARQHVGMATSLYTVTSSMDKRVLINADAEMMIVPQSGAMEIFTEMGRIPVSPGQITVIPRGMMAKYRISGDHASGYICENYGAKFTLPDRGPIGANCLANPRDFKTPVAAFEDDETSHQLVIKWCGGFHTTDIGHSPLDVVAWHGNYTPYCYDLSTFSPVGALAFDHPDPSIFTVLTAPSETAGTANIDFVIFPPRWTVAENTFRPPWYHRNIMSEFMGLITGQYDAKEEGFVPGGASLHNMMLPHGPDLDAFEKASNADLKPTKLTNTMAFMFETRFPQQVSRFAAETDRLQDDYIECWAGLDRRFDGTPDAGQ
;
A
#
# COMPACT_ATOMS: atom_id res chain seq x y z
N MET A 1 -8.55 -13.08 54.68
CA MET A 1 -8.81 -11.78 54.03
C MET A 1 -7.48 -11.33 53.43
N ILE A 2 -7.49 -10.84 52.18
CA ILE A 2 -6.35 -10.58 51.26
C ILE A 2 -6.05 -11.82 50.37
N VAL A 3 -6.78 -12.05 49.26
CA VAL A 3 -6.79 -11.46 47.90
C VAL A 3 -6.29 -12.55 46.93
N GLU A 4 -7.22 -13.35 46.41
CA GLU A 4 -7.11 -14.06 45.13
C GLU A 4 -7.88 -13.22 44.10
N LEU A 5 -7.16 -12.38 43.37
CA LEU A 5 -7.66 -11.63 42.21
C LEU A 5 -6.61 -11.72 41.08
N SER A 6 -6.17 -12.94 40.73
CA SER A 6 -5.34 -13.15 39.53
C SER A 6 -6.12 -13.74 38.34
N SER A 7 -7.43 -13.95 38.47
CA SER A 7 -8.25 -14.51 37.37
C SER A 7 -8.90 -13.46 36.47
N ARG A 8 -8.79 -12.17 36.79
CA ARG A 8 -9.32 -11.05 35.97
C ARG A 8 -8.32 -10.46 34.98
N GLN A 9 -7.03 -10.45 35.30
CA GLN A 9 -5.99 -9.93 34.40
C GLN A 9 -5.61 -10.91 33.27
N GLU A 10 -5.81 -12.22 33.46
CA GLU A 10 -5.63 -13.22 32.39
C GLU A 10 -6.90 -13.43 31.55
N ALA A 11 -8.06 -12.97 32.00
CA ALA A 11 -9.30 -12.99 31.20
C ALA A 11 -9.46 -11.75 30.30
N GLU A 12 -8.76 -10.64 30.60
CA GLU A 12 -8.61 -9.48 29.72
C GLU A 12 -7.70 -9.75 28.50
N MET A 13 -7.06 -10.93 28.43
CA MET A 13 -6.54 -11.51 27.17
C MET A 13 -7.62 -11.78 26.10
N ALA A 14 -8.92 -11.58 26.37
CA ALA A 14 -10.00 -11.93 25.45
C ALA A 14 -10.85 -10.74 24.96
N GLN A 15 -10.44 -9.49 25.18
CA GLN A 15 -11.02 -8.34 24.47
C GLN A 15 -10.49 -8.31 23.03
N GLN A 16 -11.12 -9.12 22.19
CA GLN A 16 -11.40 -8.80 20.79
C GLN A 16 -10.26 -8.09 20.03
N THR A 17 -9.14 -8.78 19.82
CA THR A 17 -8.43 -8.67 18.54
C THR A 17 -9.35 -9.23 17.45
N THR A 18 -10.35 -8.44 17.10
CA THR A 18 -11.15 -8.65 15.89
C THR A 18 -10.19 -8.44 14.74
N THR A 19 -9.95 -9.50 13.97
CA THR A 19 -9.48 -9.36 12.60
C THR A 19 -10.39 -8.32 11.95
N GLY A 20 -9.91 -7.09 11.72
CA GLY A 20 -10.72 -5.97 11.23
C GLY A 20 -11.24 -6.13 9.80
N MET A 21 -11.16 -7.33 9.24
CA MET A 21 -11.74 -7.68 7.93
C MET A 21 -13.12 -8.28 8.15
N SER A 22 -14.12 -7.79 7.42
CA SER A 22 -15.49 -8.31 7.49
C SER A 22 -15.51 -9.81 7.20
N PRO A 23 -16.22 -10.64 7.99
CA PRO A 23 -16.35 -12.08 7.75
C PRO A 23 -17.00 -12.42 6.41
N ASP A 24 -17.64 -11.44 5.75
CA ASP A 24 -18.34 -11.62 4.48
C ASP A 24 -17.42 -11.45 3.25
N MET A 25 -16.11 -11.24 3.40
CA MET A 25 -15.18 -11.15 2.26
C MET A 25 -14.67 -12.52 1.80
N MET A 26 -14.42 -12.66 0.50
CA MET A 26 -13.99 -13.91 -0.12
C MET A 26 -12.46 -14.07 -0.08
N PRO A 27 -11.92 -15.19 0.46
CA PRO A 27 -10.48 -15.40 0.56
C PRO A 27 -9.85 -15.93 -0.74
N GLY A 28 -8.59 -15.56 -0.98
CA GLY A 28 -7.72 -16.20 -1.97
C GLY A 28 -7.18 -15.24 -3.03
N PHE A 29 -5.90 -14.89 -2.92
CA PHE A 29 -5.23 -14.06 -3.93
C PHE A 29 -5.30 -14.66 -5.33
N GLY A 30 -5.83 -13.90 -6.29
CA GLY A 30 -5.87 -14.27 -7.71
C GLY A 30 -6.91 -15.34 -8.09
N ASN A 31 -7.86 -15.68 -7.22
CA ASN A 31 -8.96 -16.57 -7.56
C ASN A 31 -9.86 -15.99 -8.67
N ASP A 32 -10.56 -16.86 -9.39
CA ASP A 32 -11.74 -16.47 -10.18
C ASP A 32 -12.95 -16.56 -9.24
N PHE A 33 -13.40 -15.41 -8.75
CA PHE A 33 -14.48 -15.30 -7.78
C PHE A 33 -15.84 -15.19 -8.47
N GLU A 34 -16.90 -15.58 -7.78
CA GLU A 34 -18.28 -15.37 -8.20
C GLU A 34 -19.10 -14.88 -7.00
N THR A 35 -19.81 -13.76 -7.15
CA THR A 35 -20.64 -13.21 -6.08
C THR A 35 -21.83 -12.43 -6.65
N GLU A 36 -22.96 -12.48 -5.95
CA GLU A 36 -24.18 -11.78 -6.31
C GLU A 36 -24.88 -11.21 -5.06
N ALA A 37 -25.31 -9.96 -5.13
CA ALA A 37 -26.09 -9.32 -4.08
C ALA A 37 -27.59 -9.69 -4.16
N LEU A 38 -28.06 -10.13 -5.34
CA LEU A 38 -29.41 -10.63 -5.56
C LEU A 38 -29.37 -12.06 -6.11
N PRO A 39 -30.18 -13.00 -5.57
CA PRO A 39 -30.13 -14.41 -5.98
C PRO A 39 -30.40 -14.62 -7.48
N GLY A 40 -29.50 -15.32 -8.17
CA GLY A 40 -29.62 -15.61 -9.60
C GLY A 40 -29.35 -14.41 -10.51
N ALA A 41 -28.64 -13.39 -10.02
CA ALA A 41 -28.18 -12.27 -10.85
C ALA A 41 -27.03 -12.70 -11.77
N LEU A 42 -26.18 -13.64 -11.36
CA LEU A 42 -25.14 -14.22 -12.21
C LEU A 42 -25.73 -15.19 -13.25
N PRO A 43 -25.51 -14.95 -14.56
CA PRO A 43 -25.87 -15.91 -15.58
C PRO A 43 -25.08 -17.20 -15.43
N GLN A 44 -25.76 -18.33 -15.64
CA GLN A 44 -25.16 -19.66 -15.49
C GLN A 44 -24.73 -20.21 -16.85
N GLY A 45 -23.47 -20.66 -16.95
CA GLY A 45 -22.92 -21.31 -18.15
C GLY A 45 -22.56 -20.38 -19.32
N GLN A 46 -22.68 -19.06 -19.18
CA GLN A 46 -22.32 -18.06 -20.18
C GLN A 46 -22.11 -16.68 -19.55
N ASN A 47 -21.35 -15.78 -20.20
CA ASN A 47 -21.12 -14.42 -19.68
C ASN A 47 -22.05 -13.35 -20.28
N SER A 48 -22.55 -13.59 -21.49
CA SER A 48 -23.30 -12.57 -22.27
C SER A 48 -24.66 -13.12 -22.72
N PRO A 49 -25.63 -13.30 -21.80
CA PRO A 49 -26.97 -13.69 -22.19
C PRO A 49 -27.65 -12.61 -23.01
N GLN A 50 -28.56 -13.03 -23.90
CA GLN A 50 -29.38 -12.08 -24.66
C GLN A 50 -30.21 -11.19 -23.73
N LYS A 51 -30.59 -11.71 -22.55
CA LYS A 51 -31.29 -11.01 -21.49
C LYS A 51 -30.65 -11.39 -20.16
N CYS A 52 -29.93 -10.47 -19.53
CA CYS A 52 -29.42 -10.71 -18.18
C CYS A 52 -30.60 -10.78 -17.20
N ALA A 53 -30.42 -11.49 -16.09
CA ALA A 53 -31.33 -11.44 -14.97
C ALA A 53 -31.51 -9.98 -14.50
N TYR A 54 -32.69 -9.69 -13.95
CA TYR A 54 -33.05 -8.35 -13.46
C TYR A 54 -32.97 -7.21 -14.50
N GLY A 55 -32.80 -7.51 -15.80
CA GLY A 55 -32.61 -6.49 -16.82
C GLY A 55 -31.24 -5.79 -16.77
N LEU A 56 -30.26 -6.41 -16.10
CA LEU A 56 -28.90 -5.88 -15.97
C LEU A 56 -28.16 -5.83 -17.31
N TYR A 57 -27.08 -5.07 -17.34
CA TYR A 57 -26.12 -5.03 -18.43
C TYR A 57 -24.88 -5.84 -18.05
N ALA A 58 -24.46 -6.76 -18.93
CA ALA A 58 -23.18 -7.43 -18.81
C ALA A 58 -22.08 -6.52 -19.37
N GLU A 59 -21.05 -6.27 -18.57
CA GLU A 59 -19.89 -5.45 -18.91
C GLU A 59 -18.63 -6.20 -18.51
N GLN A 60 -17.56 -6.12 -19.31
CA GLN A 60 -16.26 -6.70 -18.94
C GLN A 60 -15.27 -5.59 -18.63
N LEU A 61 -14.66 -5.67 -17.44
CA LEU A 61 -13.46 -4.92 -17.09
C LEU A 61 -12.23 -5.80 -17.36
N SER A 62 -11.45 -5.45 -18.38
CA SER A 62 -10.23 -6.17 -18.75
C SER A 62 -9.01 -5.51 -18.10
N GLY A 63 -8.37 -6.22 -17.17
CA GLY A 63 -7.15 -5.77 -16.48
C GLY A 63 -5.85 -6.12 -17.21
N SER A 64 -5.95 -6.89 -18.30
CA SER A 64 -4.82 -7.33 -19.13
C SER A 64 -5.22 -7.39 -20.60
N PRO A 65 -4.25 -7.43 -21.55
CA PRO A 65 -4.54 -7.74 -22.93
C PRO A 65 -5.20 -9.11 -23.08
N PHE A 66 -6.14 -9.26 -24.01
CA PHE A 66 -6.90 -10.51 -24.20
C PHE A 66 -6.03 -11.76 -24.41
N THR A 67 -4.85 -11.59 -25.01
CA THR A 67 -3.90 -12.68 -25.32
C THR A 67 -2.86 -12.91 -24.22
N ALA A 68 -2.99 -12.26 -23.05
CA ALA A 68 -2.13 -12.52 -21.91
C ALA A 68 -2.18 -14.02 -21.57
N PRO A 69 -1.03 -14.65 -21.23
CA PRO A 69 -1.02 -16.02 -20.73
C PRO A 69 -2.03 -16.20 -19.60
N ARG A 70 -2.65 -17.38 -19.50
CA ARG A 70 -3.73 -17.65 -18.53
C ARG A 70 -3.36 -17.25 -17.10
N SER A 71 -2.13 -17.49 -16.67
CA SER A 71 -1.63 -17.16 -15.32
C SER A 71 -1.56 -15.67 -15.01
N THR A 72 -1.62 -14.82 -16.05
CA THR A 72 -1.54 -13.35 -15.97
C THR A 72 -2.71 -12.68 -16.70
N ASN A 73 -3.72 -13.46 -17.09
CA ASN A 73 -4.90 -12.95 -17.80
C ASN A 73 -5.92 -12.50 -16.76
N GLU A 74 -6.18 -11.21 -16.74
CA GLU A 74 -7.00 -10.55 -15.73
C GLU A 74 -8.25 -9.95 -16.36
N ARG A 75 -9.41 -10.38 -15.88
CA ARG A 75 -10.73 -9.90 -16.32
C ARG A 75 -11.82 -10.19 -15.31
N SER A 76 -12.76 -9.26 -15.21
CA SER A 76 -14.00 -9.42 -14.44
C SER A 76 -15.21 -9.03 -15.27
N TRP A 77 -16.27 -9.82 -15.17
CA TRP A 77 -17.59 -9.52 -15.70
C TRP A 77 -18.46 -8.92 -14.61
N LEU A 78 -19.07 -7.79 -14.93
CA LEU A 78 -19.92 -7.00 -14.07
C LEU A 78 -21.35 -7.05 -14.63
N TYR A 79 -22.32 -7.35 -13.78
CA TYR A 79 -23.75 -7.30 -14.10
C TYR A 79 -24.36 -6.13 -13.35
N ARG A 80 -24.56 -5.02 -14.06
CA ARG A 80 -24.82 -3.70 -13.49
C ARG A 80 -26.10 -3.06 -14.00
N MET A 81 -26.63 -2.10 -13.26
CA MET A 81 -27.91 -1.45 -13.60
C MET A 81 -27.81 -0.61 -14.87
N ARG A 82 -26.71 0.13 -15.05
CA ARG A 82 -26.41 0.90 -16.27
C ARG A 82 -24.97 0.61 -16.69
N PRO A 83 -24.69 0.47 -18.00
CA PRO A 83 -23.33 0.24 -18.47
C PRO A 83 -22.47 1.49 -18.24
N SER A 84 -21.16 1.34 -18.00
CA SER A 84 -20.23 2.43 -17.69
C SER A 84 -20.15 3.53 -18.75
N VAL A 85 -20.51 3.21 -20.01
CA VAL A 85 -20.66 4.21 -21.06
C VAL A 85 -21.76 5.26 -20.76
N ARG A 86 -22.62 5.00 -19.77
CA ARG A 86 -23.61 5.94 -19.20
C ARG A 86 -23.16 6.56 -17.88
N HIS A 87 -22.04 6.12 -17.32
CA HIS A 87 -21.37 6.71 -16.16
C HIS A 87 -20.41 7.83 -16.56
N GLY A 88 -20.19 8.03 -17.86
CA GLY A 88 -19.44 9.14 -18.43
C GLY A 88 -20.33 10.21 -19.06
N GLY A 89 -19.80 11.42 -19.11
CA GLY A 89 -20.41 12.56 -19.78
C GLY A 89 -19.36 13.39 -20.52
N ARG A 90 -19.62 14.69 -20.68
CA ARG A 90 -18.61 15.61 -21.20
C ARG A 90 -17.70 15.98 -20.04
N TYR A 91 -16.46 15.49 -20.10
CA TYR A 91 -15.48 15.80 -19.08
C TYR A 91 -14.96 17.24 -19.17
N GLU A 92 -14.79 17.84 -18.00
CA GLU A 92 -14.11 19.11 -17.80
C GLU A 92 -12.84 18.89 -16.99
N ARG A 93 -11.77 19.64 -17.28
CA ARG A 93 -10.53 19.54 -16.52
C ARG A 93 -10.72 20.19 -15.15
N ILE A 94 -10.19 19.55 -14.11
CA ILE A 94 -10.11 20.11 -12.76
C ILE A 94 -8.66 20.13 -12.30
N ASP A 95 -8.33 21.04 -11.39
CA ASP A 95 -7.00 21.14 -10.82
C ASP A 95 -6.92 20.35 -9.51
N VAL A 96 -6.00 19.39 -9.46
CA VAL A 96 -5.59 18.65 -8.26
C VAL A 96 -4.06 18.76 -8.15
N PRO A 97 -3.55 19.94 -7.77
CA PRO A 97 -2.17 20.33 -8.07
C PRO A 97 -1.11 19.53 -7.31
N LEU A 98 -1.49 18.89 -6.20
CA LEU A 98 -0.57 18.18 -5.30
C LEU A 98 -0.59 16.66 -5.48
N TRP A 99 -1.50 16.13 -6.31
CA TRP A 99 -1.49 14.73 -6.73
C TRP A 99 -0.86 14.64 -8.13
N LYS A 100 0.40 14.23 -8.17
CA LYS A 100 1.23 14.20 -9.39
C LYS A 100 1.34 12.79 -9.96
N THR A 101 1.91 12.69 -11.15
CA THR A 101 2.12 11.42 -11.86
C THR A 101 3.39 11.50 -12.68
N ALA A 102 4.16 10.42 -12.72
CA ALA A 102 5.38 10.41 -13.51
C ALA A 102 5.09 10.41 -15.02
N PRO A 103 5.86 11.15 -15.84
CA PRO A 103 6.87 12.10 -15.40
C PRO A 103 6.21 13.34 -14.79
N ASP A 104 6.59 13.65 -13.55
CA ASP A 104 6.18 14.89 -12.90
C ASP A 104 6.92 16.01 -13.63
N GLY A 105 6.18 16.89 -14.33
CA GLY A 105 6.75 17.91 -15.20
C GLY A 105 7.48 19.04 -14.45
N GLU A 106 7.42 19.04 -13.12
CA GLU A 106 8.02 20.03 -12.23
C GLU A 106 8.71 19.36 -11.02
N PRO A 107 9.70 18.46 -11.23
CA PRO A 107 10.49 17.97 -10.11
C PRO A 107 11.25 19.16 -9.49
N HIS A 108 11.40 19.19 -8.17
CA HIS A 108 12.15 20.25 -7.51
C HIS A 108 13.66 20.03 -7.69
N ASP A 109 14.42 21.11 -7.82
CA ASP A 109 15.90 21.10 -7.85
C ASP A 109 16.51 20.87 -6.45
N LEU A 110 15.92 19.97 -5.66
CA LEU A 110 16.41 19.67 -4.31
C LEU A 110 17.76 18.92 -4.44
N PRO A 111 18.86 19.42 -3.83
CA PRO A 111 20.17 18.80 -3.97
C PRO A 111 20.18 17.36 -3.47
N LEU A 112 20.69 16.45 -4.29
CA LEU A 112 20.72 15.01 -4.00
C LEU A 112 21.19 14.71 -2.56
N GLY A 113 20.36 13.97 -1.83
CA GLY A 113 20.63 13.57 -0.45
C GLY A 113 19.65 12.50 0.04
N GLN A 114 19.85 12.07 1.28
CA GLN A 114 18.91 11.27 2.04
C GLN A 114 17.87 12.21 2.64
N TYR A 115 16.59 11.92 2.45
CA TYR A 115 15.52 12.78 2.95
C TYR A 115 14.66 12.05 3.97
N ARG A 116 14.15 12.81 4.94
CA ARG A 116 13.20 12.33 5.93
C ARG A 116 12.15 13.41 6.18
N TRP A 117 10.90 12.99 6.27
CA TRP A 117 9.75 13.86 6.49
C TRP A 117 9.01 13.46 7.75
N ASN A 118 8.64 14.47 8.54
CA ASN A 118 7.65 14.35 9.60
C ASN A 118 6.26 14.04 9.02
N PRO A 119 5.32 13.51 9.84
CA PRO A 119 3.94 13.31 9.41
C PRO A 119 3.30 14.61 8.90
N LEU A 120 2.49 14.49 7.85
CA LEU A 120 1.70 15.61 7.35
C LEU A 120 0.65 16.02 8.39
N PRO A 121 0.37 17.33 8.54
CA PRO A 121 -0.70 17.79 9.41
C PRO A 121 -2.07 17.42 8.84
N MET A 122 -3.06 17.25 9.72
CA MET A 122 -4.45 17.12 9.27
C MET A 122 -4.95 18.45 8.69
N PRO A 123 -5.72 18.44 7.59
CA PRO A 123 -6.31 19.66 7.04
C PRO A 123 -7.27 20.35 8.01
N ASP A 124 -7.24 21.68 8.06
CA ASP A 124 -8.16 22.49 8.87
C ASP A 124 -9.56 22.62 8.25
N SER A 125 -9.71 22.28 6.96
CA SER A 125 -10.97 22.33 6.21
C SER A 125 -11.44 20.94 5.78
N PRO A 126 -12.74 20.74 5.53
CA PRO A 126 -13.26 19.53 4.90
C PRO A 126 -12.47 19.16 3.66
N THR A 127 -11.82 18.00 3.69
CA THR A 127 -10.91 17.53 2.64
C THR A 127 -11.18 16.06 2.38
N ASP A 128 -11.63 15.74 1.17
CA ASP A 128 -11.86 14.35 0.75
C ASP A 128 -10.57 13.67 0.26
N PHE A 129 -10.65 12.39 -0.12
CA PHE A 129 -9.48 11.63 -0.57
C PHE A 129 -8.77 12.25 -1.77
N ILE A 130 -9.50 12.74 -2.78
CA ILE A 130 -8.89 13.33 -3.98
C ILE A 130 -8.12 14.60 -3.62
N ASP A 131 -8.73 15.44 -2.80
CA ASP A 131 -8.17 16.74 -2.43
C ASP A 131 -7.08 16.62 -1.35
N GLY A 132 -7.04 15.48 -0.64
CA GLY A 132 -6.12 15.18 0.46
C GLY A 132 -4.81 14.49 0.05
N VAL A 133 -4.66 14.02 -1.19
CA VAL A 133 -3.43 13.36 -1.67
C VAL A 133 -2.31 14.37 -1.92
N ARG A 134 -1.10 14.03 -1.48
CA ARG A 134 0.15 14.76 -1.67
C ARG A 134 1.22 13.80 -2.19
N THR A 135 1.60 13.93 -3.45
CA THR A 135 2.68 13.12 -4.03
C THR A 135 4.02 13.55 -3.44
N MET A 136 4.73 12.58 -2.87
CA MET A 136 6.05 12.78 -2.28
C MET A 136 7.15 12.59 -3.31
N THR A 137 7.07 11.46 -4.02
CA THR A 137 8.04 11.09 -5.06
C THR A 137 7.35 10.47 -6.26
N SER A 138 7.99 10.57 -7.43
CA SER A 138 7.53 9.89 -8.63
C SER A 138 8.69 9.44 -9.51
N THR A 139 8.48 8.39 -10.30
CA THR A 139 9.48 7.88 -11.25
C THR A 139 8.84 7.10 -12.38
N GLY A 140 9.53 7.01 -13.52
CA GLY A 140 9.04 6.37 -14.74
C GLY A 140 8.10 7.27 -15.57
N ASP A 141 7.15 6.64 -16.27
CA ASP A 141 6.18 7.31 -17.12
C ASP A 141 4.88 6.51 -17.16
N ALA A 142 3.80 7.07 -16.60
CA ALA A 142 2.49 6.45 -16.58
C ALA A 142 1.95 6.17 -17.98
N ARG A 143 2.33 6.96 -19.00
CA ARG A 143 1.92 6.74 -20.40
C ARG A 143 2.64 5.56 -21.04
N GLN A 144 3.79 5.17 -20.48
CA GLN A 144 4.55 4.00 -20.89
C GLN A 144 4.29 2.78 -19.99
N HIS A 145 3.40 2.92 -18.99
CA HIS A 145 3.11 1.90 -18.00
C HIS A 145 4.37 1.39 -17.28
N VAL A 146 5.19 2.30 -16.75
CA VAL A 146 6.42 1.94 -16.04
C VAL A 146 6.69 2.91 -14.89
N GLY A 147 7.24 2.40 -13.78
CA GLY A 147 7.53 3.19 -12.59
C GLY A 147 6.34 3.30 -11.64
N MET A 148 6.35 4.35 -10.83
CA MET A 148 5.39 4.56 -9.76
C MET A 148 5.34 6.01 -9.27
N ALA A 149 4.33 6.34 -8.48
CA ALA A 149 4.38 7.47 -7.55
C ALA A 149 4.07 7.02 -6.13
N THR A 150 4.75 7.64 -5.17
CA THR A 150 4.44 7.51 -3.75
C THR A 150 3.79 8.78 -3.26
N SER A 151 2.65 8.66 -2.61
CA SER A 151 1.92 9.79 -2.04
C SER A 151 1.56 9.54 -0.57
N LEU A 152 1.36 10.62 0.17
CA LEU A 152 0.69 10.61 1.47
C LEU A 152 -0.72 11.16 1.28
N TYR A 153 -1.68 10.72 2.10
CA TYR A 153 -3.00 11.32 2.16
C TYR A 153 -3.35 11.72 3.59
N THR A 154 -4.08 12.82 3.72
CA THR A 154 -4.70 13.28 4.96
C THR A 154 -6.10 13.79 4.63
N VAL A 155 -7.12 13.19 5.23
CA VAL A 155 -8.53 13.43 4.88
C VAL A 155 -9.36 13.68 6.13
N THR A 156 -10.38 14.53 6.01
CA THR A 156 -11.33 14.91 7.08
C THR A 156 -12.79 14.81 6.62
N SER A 157 -13.03 14.32 5.40
CA SER A 157 -14.38 14.17 4.86
C SER A 157 -14.50 12.96 3.94
N SER A 158 -15.68 12.34 3.95
CA SER A 158 -16.01 11.21 3.09
C SER A 158 -16.37 11.65 1.67
N MET A 159 -16.07 10.80 0.69
CA MET A 159 -16.58 10.91 -0.68
C MET A 159 -17.95 10.23 -0.78
N ASP A 160 -19.03 10.96 -0.53
CA ASP A 160 -20.38 10.39 -0.61
C ASP A 160 -20.96 10.39 -2.02
N LYS A 161 -20.80 11.53 -2.72
CA LYS A 161 -21.31 11.79 -4.07
C LYS A 161 -20.20 12.00 -5.11
N ARG A 162 -18.95 11.69 -4.75
CA ARG A 162 -17.80 11.77 -5.65
C ARG A 162 -17.21 10.37 -5.80
N VAL A 163 -16.87 9.99 -7.02
CA VAL A 163 -16.29 8.68 -7.34
C VAL A 163 -15.03 8.90 -8.14
N LEU A 164 -13.95 8.20 -7.80
CA LEU A 164 -12.66 8.27 -8.48
C LEU A 164 -12.46 7.06 -9.40
N ILE A 165 -11.91 7.32 -10.58
CA ILE A 165 -11.28 6.33 -11.44
C ILE A 165 -9.81 6.75 -11.60
N ASN A 166 -8.89 5.86 -11.28
CA ASN A 166 -7.49 6.04 -11.64
C ASN A 166 -7.16 5.22 -12.88
N ALA A 167 -7.05 5.89 -14.03
CA ALA A 167 -6.71 5.24 -15.30
C ALA A 167 -5.19 5.05 -15.47
N ASP A 168 -4.37 5.68 -14.62
CA ASP A 168 -2.91 5.65 -14.75
C ASP A 168 -2.29 4.45 -14.04
N ALA A 169 -2.90 4.03 -12.92
CA ALA A 169 -2.25 3.14 -11.97
C ALA A 169 -3.21 2.17 -11.29
N GLU A 170 -2.68 1.00 -10.92
CA GLU A 170 -3.20 0.25 -9.77
C GLU A 170 -2.77 1.00 -8.50
N MET A 171 -3.66 1.10 -7.51
CA MET A 171 -3.38 1.86 -6.27
C MET A 171 -3.31 0.92 -5.09
N MET A 172 -2.13 0.83 -4.45
CA MET A 172 -2.00 0.26 -3.11
C MET A 172 -2.17 1.38 -2.07
N ILE A 173 -3.07 1.18 -1.12
CA ILE A 173 -3.35 2.12 -0.02
C ILE A 173 -2.95 1.47 1.29
N VAL A 174 -2.17 2.19 2.09
CA VAL A 174 -1.63 1.74 3.37
C VAL A 174 -2.09 2.71 4.47
N PRO A 175 -3.23 2.46 5.13
CA PRO A 175 -3.69 3.32 6.21
C PRO A 175 -2.73 3.35 7.38
N GLN A 176 -2.59 4.53 7.98
CA GLN A 176 -1.71 4.80 9.12
C GLN A 176 -2.50 5.29 10.34
N SER A 177 -3.44 6.21 10.15
CA SER A 177 -4.37 6.67 11.17
C SER A 177 -5.78 6.73 10.61
N GLY A 178 -6.78 6.41 11.44
CA GLY A 178 -8.18 6.38 11.04
C GLY A 178 -8.54 5.18 10.13
N ALA A 179 -9.73 4.63 10.33
CA ALA A 179 -10.28 3.58 9.47
C ALA A 179 -11.08 4.19 8.31
N MET A 180 -11.07 3.50 7.17
CA MET A 180 -11.85 3.85 5.99
C MET A 180 -12.69 2.67 5.51
N GLU A 181 -13.81 2.97 4.86
CA GLU A 181 -14.53 2.06 3.97
C GLU A 181 -14.29 2.52 2.53
N ILE A 182 -13.75 1.62 1.70
CA ILE A 182 -13.58 1.88 0.28
C ILE A 182 -14.67 1.12 -0.46
N PHE A 183 -15.60 1.85 -1.05
CA PHE A 183 -16.68 1.26 -1.84
C PHE A 183 -16.29 1.30 -3.31
N THR A 184 -16.00 0.12 -3.85
CA THR A 184 -15.64 -0.12 -5.25
C THR A 184 -16.83 -0.61 -6.06
N GLU A 185 -16.69 -0.70 -7.38
CA GLU A 185 -17.64 -1.41 -8.23
C GLU A 185 -17.89 -2.86 -7.81
N MET A 186 -16.95 -3.50 -7.10
CA MET A 186 -17.07 -4.92 -6.73
C MET A 186 -17.52 -5.15 -5.29
N GLY A 187 -17.78 -4.07 -4.55
CA GLY A 187 -18.25 -4.12 -3.16
C GLY A 187 -17.41 -3.26 -2.22
N ARG A 188 -17.64 -3.47 -0.91
CA ARG A 188 -17.13 -2.61 0.17
C ARG A 188 -15.96 -3.27 0.89
N ILE A 189 -14.88 -2.51 1.06
CA ILE A 189 -13.67 -2.96 1.74
C ILE A 189 -13.46 -2.07 2.97
N PRO A 190 -13.74 -2.56 4.20
CA PRO A 190 -13.24 -1.91 5.40
C PRO A 190 -11.72 -2.07 5.46
N VAL A 191 -11.00 -0.98 5.71
CA VAL A 191 -9.54 -0.98 5.82
C VAL A 191 -9.11 -0.08 6.98
N SER A 192 -8.24 -0.61 7.82
CA SER A 192 -7.72 0.05 9.03
C SER A 192 -6.19 0.02 9.06
N PRO A 193 -5.53 0.84 9.91
CA PRO A 193 -4.09 0.76 10.10
C PRO A 193 -3.61 -0.65 10.45
N GLY A 194 -2.55 -1.10 9.79
CA GLY A 194 -2.08 -2.49 9.85
C GLY A 194 -2.66 -3.41 8.76
N GLN A 195 -3.54 -2.89 7.92
CA GLN A 195 -4.00 -3.54 6.70
C GLN A 195 -3.52 -2.76 5.48
N ILE A 196 -3.52 -3.40 4.32
CA ILE A 196 -3.38 -2.75 3.01
C ILE A 196 -4.62 -3.04 2.18
N THR A 197 -4.92 -2.19 1.20
CA THR A 197 -5.83 -2.54 0.11
C THR A 197 -5.22 -2.19 -1.23
N VAL A 198 -5.60 -2.93 -2.27
CA VAL A 198 -5.21 -2.65 -3.65
C VAL A 198 -6.47 -2.48 -4.49
N ILE A 199 -6.54 -1.35 -5.18
CA ILE A 199 -7.62 -0.99 -6.11
C ILE A 199 -7.08 -1.08 -7.53
N PRO A 200 -7.64 -1.97 -8.38
CA PRO A 200 -7.17 -2.16 -9.73
C PRO A 200 -7.31 -0.89 -10.58
N ARG A 201 -6.40 -0.73 -11.56
CA ARG A 201 -6.46 0.36 -12.54
C ARG A 201 -7.81 0.38 -13.24
N GLY A 202 -8.39 1.57 -13.37
CA GLY A 202 -9.65 1.81 -14.07
C GLY A 202 -10.90 1.44 -13.28
N MET A 203 -10.78 0.89 -12.07
CA MET A 203 -11.92 0.59 -11.22
C MET A 203 -12.48 1.87 -10.58
N MET A 204 -13.80 2.00 -10.56
CA MET A 204 -14.46 3.11 -9.86
C MET A 204 -14.52 2.82 -8.37
N ALA A 205 -14.15 3.81 -7.55
CA ALA A 205 -14.21 3.71 -6.10
C ALA A 205 -14.51 5.05 -5.43
N LYS A 206 -15.13 5.00 -4.25
CA LYS A 206 -15.22 6.14 -3.34
C LYS A 206 -14.74 5.78 -1.94
N TYR A 207 -14.22 6.77 -1.25
CA TYR A 207 -13.46 6.63 -0.01
C TYR A 207 -14.20 7.31 1.13
N ARG A 208 -14.65 6.53 2.11
CA ARG A 208 -15.39 7.04 3.27
C ARG A 208 -14.57 6.83 4.53
N ILE A 209 -14.50 7.85 5.38
CA ILE A 209 -13.87 7.75 6.69
C ILE A 209 -14.89 7.27 7.72
N SER A 210 -14.47 6.41 8.66
CA SER A 210 -15.34 5.92 9.74
C SER A 210 -15.37 6.84 10.97
N GLY A 211 -14.53 7.86 11.01
CA GLY A 211 -14.45 8.87 12.09
C GLY A 211 -14.18 10.26 11.52
N ASP A 212 -13.46 11.09 12.28
CA ASP A 212 -13.25 12.50 11.92
C ASP A 212 -12.12 12.72 10.91
N HIS A 213 -11.19 11.77 10.80
CA HIS A 213 -10.06 11.85 9.88
C HIS A 213 -9.52 10.47 9.50
N ALA A 214 -8.72 10.44 8.43
CA ALA A 214 -7.81 9.35 8.12
C ALA A 214 -6.54 9.86 7.45
N SER A 215 -5.43 9.14 7.62
CA SER A 215 -4.16 9.39 6.94
C SER A 215 -3.43 8.10 6.61
N GLY A 216 -2.54 8.16 5.63
CA GLY A 216 -1.74 7.02 5.23
C GLY A 216 -0.95 7.27 3.95
N TYR A 217 -0.55 6.17 3.32
CA TYR A 217 0.34 6.17 2.17
C TYR A 217 -0.37 5.56 0.95
N ILE A 218 0.07 5.95 -0.23
CA ILE A 218 -0.40 5.42 -1.52
C ILE A 218 0.82 5.09 -2.37
N CYS A 219 0.85 3.89 -2.93
CA CYS A 219 1.72 3.55 -4.05
C CYS A 219 0.88 3.39 -5.32
N GLU A 220 1.04 4.32 -6.26
CA GLU A 220 0.47 4.22 -7.60
C GLU A 220 1.43 3.44 -8.51
N ASN A 221 1.07 2.21 -8.85
CA ASN A 221 1.84 1.34 -9.72
C ASN A 221 1.40 1.50 -11.20
N TYR A 222 2.29 2.09 -12.02
CA TYR A 222 2.04 2.27 -13.45
C TYR A 222 2.33 1.01 -14.26
N GLY A 223 3.07 0.06 -13.69
CA GLY A 223 3.59 -1.13 -14.36
C GLY A 223 2.63 -2.33 -14.42
N ALA A 224 3.23 -3.51 -14.47
CA ALA A 224 2.53 -4.77 -14.24
C ALA A 224 1.91 -4.77 -12.84
N LYS A 225 0.72 -5.37 -12.69
CA LYS A 225 0.03 -5.42 -11.41
C LYS A 225 0.87 -6.05 -10.30
N PHE A 226 0.53 -5.74 -9.06
CA PHE A 226 1.06 -6.45 -7.91
C PHE A 226 0.69 -7.94 -7.95
N THR A 227 1.66 -8.78 -7.63
CA THR A 227 1.55 -10.24 -7.47
C THR A 227 2.33 -10.69 -6.24
N LEU A 228 2.12 -11.93 -5.81
CA LEU A 228 2.94 -12.55 -4.77
C LEU A 228 4.37 -12.81 -5.31
N PRO A 229 5.41 -12.63 -4.49
CA PRO A 229 6.77 -12.90 -4.90
C PRO A 229 7.00 -14.40 -5.13
N ASP A 230 7.91 -14.72 -6.05
CA ASP A 230 8.46 -16.08 -6.15
C ASP A 230 9.19 -16.42 -4.85
N ARG A 231 8.79 -17.53 -4.22
CA ARG A 231 9.30 -17.91 -2.89
C ARG A 231 10.64 -18.63 -2.90
N GLY A 232 11.10 -19.07 -4.08
CA GLY A 232 12.35 -19.81 -4.23
C GLY A 232 12.47 -20.95 -3.19
N PRO A 233 13.61 -21.05 -2.47
CA PRO A 233 13.83 -22.08 -1.45
C PRO A 233 12.87 -22.08 -0.26
N ILE A 234 12.12 -21.01 0.00
CA ILE A 234 11.09 -20.99 1.05
C ILE A 234 9.98 -22.02 0.71
N GLY A 235 9.74 -22.25 -0.58
CA GLY A 235 8.84 -23.28 -1.07
C GLY A 235 7.37 -22.82 -1.14
N ALA A 236 6.45 -23.68 -0.70
CA ALA A 236 5.03 -23.53 -0.99
C ALA A 236 4.23 -22.71 0.05
N ASN A 237 4.86 -22.21 1.12
CA ASN A 237 4.18 -21.51 2.23
C ASN A 237 5.07 -20.37 2.78
N CYS A 238 4.56 -19.59 3.74
CA CYS A 238 5.20 -18.42 4.36
C CYS A 238 5.05 -17.11 3.55
N LEU A 239 5.60 -16.02 4.10
CA LEU A 239 5.38 -14.65 3.68
C LEU A 239 3.89 -14.28 3.74
N ALA A 240 3.37 -13.58 2.74
CA ALA A 240 1.94 -13.37 2.59
C ALA A 240 1.29 -14.64 2.00
N ASN A 241 0.48 -15.35 2.79
CA ASN A 241 -0.22 -16.54 2.31
C ASN A 241 -1.45 -16.13 1.47
N PRO A 242 -1.68 -16.73 0.29
CA PRO A 242 -2.79 -16.36 -0.60
C PRO A 242 -4.17 -16.36 0.07
N ARG A 243 -4.41 -17.26 1.04
CA ARG A 243 -5.67 -17.40 1.80
C ARG A 243 -6.06 -16.13 2.56
N ASP A 244 -5.08 -15.33 2.94
CA ASP A 244 -5.28 -14.21 3.85
C ASP A 244 -5.57 -12.89 3.11
N PHE A 245 -5.43 -12.88 1.78
CA PHE A 245 -5.99 -11.84 0.91
C PHE A 245 -7.49 -12.01 0.76
N LYS A 246 -8.24 -10.92 0.89
CA LYS A 246 -9.70 -10.91 0.86
C LYS A 246 -10.23 -9.97 -0.21
N THR A 247 -11.23 -10.42 -0.96
CA THR A 247 -11.95 -9.66 -1.99
C THR A 247 -13.39 -9.41 -1.52
N PRO A 248 -13.99 -8.22 -1.71
CA PRO A 248 -15.33 -7.94 -1.22
C PRO A 248 -16.38 -8.81 -1.92
N VAL A 249 -17.51 -9.06 -1.28
CA VAL A 249 -18.71 -9.57 -1.95
C VAL A 249 -19.44 -8.44 -2.68
N ALA A 250 -20.22 -8.78 -3.70
CA ALA A 250 -21.00 -7.81 -4.46
C ALA A 250 -21.86 -6.93 -3.54
N ALA A 251 -21.78 -5.63 -3.74
CA ALA A 251 -22.66 -4.64 -3.13
C ALA A 251 -22.86 -3.50 -4.13
N PHE A 252 -24.05 -2.91 -4.13
CA PHE A 252 -24.42 -1.85 -5.07
C PHE A 252 -25.14 -0.69 -4.37
N GLU A 253 -25.22 0.44 -5.06
CA GLU A 253 -26.09 1.57 -4.73
C GLU A 253 -27.17 1.70 -5.81
N ASP A 254 -28.41 1.77 -5.36
CA ASP A 254 -29.55 2.21 -6.16
C ASP A 254 -29.86 3.67 -5.76
N ASP A 255 -29.12 4.59 -6.36
CA ASP A 255 -29.19 6.01 -6.04
C ASP A 255 -29.25 6.82 -7.33
N GLU A 256 -30.41 7.43 -7.58
CA GLU A 256 -30.75 8.23 -8.76
C GLU A 256 -30.52 9.74 -8.54
N THR A 257 -29.66 10.11 -7.60
CA THR A 257 -29.25 11.51 -7.38
C THR A 257 -27.92 11.83 -8.05
N SER A 258 -27.64 13.13 -8.20
CA SER A 258 -26.42 13.60 -8.86
C SER A 258 -25.15 13.10 -8.15
N HIS A 259 -24.22 12.56 -8.92
CA HIS A 259 -22.87 12.18 -8.51
C HIS A 259 -21.85 12.83 -9.43
N GLN A 260 -20.68 13.12 -8.89
CA GLN A 260 -19.51 13.56 -9.61
C GLN A 260 -18.59 12.37 -9.86
N LEU A 261 -18.26 12.11 -11.12
CA LEU A 261 -17.24 11.14 -11.51
C LEU A 261 -15.94 11.88 -11.87
N VAL A 262 -14.88 11.60 -11.13
CA VAL A 262 -13.53 12.12 -11.38
C VAL A 262 -12.67 11.01 -11.97
N ILE A 263 -12.01 11.31 -13.08
CA ILE A 263 -11.00 10.44 -13.69
C ILE A 263 -9.64 11.11 -13.65
N LYS A 264 -8.66 10.36 -13.12
CA LYS A 264 -7.24 10.66 -13.25
C LYS A 264 -6.72 9.95 -14.49
N TRP A 265 -6.21 10.72 -15.45
CA TRP A 265 -5.76 10.22 -16.76
C TRP A 265 -4.53 11.01 -17.25
N CYS A 266 -3.46 10.27 -17.49
CA CYS A 266 -2.12 10.74 -17.84
C CYS A 266 -1.66 11.91 -16.95
N GLY A 267 -1.87 11.80 -15.63
CA GLY A 267 -1.53 12.83 -14.64
C GLY A 267 -2.45 14.05 -14.60
N GLY A 268 -3.44 14.14 -15.49
CA GLY A 268 -4.49 15.16 -15.44
C GLY A 268 -5.75 14.65 -14.75
N PHE A 269 -6.49 15.55 -14.11
CA PHE A 269 -7.79 15.23 -13.51
C PHE A 269 -8.91 15.86 -14.31
N HIS A 270 -9.97 15.06 -14.51
CA HIS A 270 -11.15 15.50 -15.22
C HIS A 270 -12.40 15.05 -14.47
N THR A 271 -13.46 15.83 -14.56
CA THR A 271 -14.72 15.57 -13.86
C THR A 271 -15.90 15.60 -14.83
N THR A 272 -16.95 14.87 -14.51
CA THR A 272 -18.27 14.97 -15.13
C THR A 272 -19.34 14.68 -14.09
N ASP A 273 -20.50 15.32 -14.22
CA ASP A 273 -21.65 14.97 -13.41
C ASP A 273 -22.50 13.90 -14.09
N ILE A 274 -23.02 12.97 -13.29
CA ILE A 274 -23.96 11.92 -13.69
C ILE A 274 -25.15 11.91 -12.74
N GLY A 275 -26.31 11.50 -13.24
CA GLY A 275 -27.57 11.55 -12.49
C GLY A 275 -27.81 10.37 -11.54
N HIS A 276 -26.82 9.52 -11.30
CA HIS A 276 -26.96 8.28 -10.54
C HIS A 276 -25.61 7.83 -9.97
N SER A 277 -25.61 6.90 -9.01
CA SER A 277 -24.38 6.27 -8.52
C SER A 277 -23.79 5.32 -9.57
N PRO A 278 -22.49 5.40 -9.89
CA PRO A 278 -21.85 4.46 -10.79
C PRO A 278 -21.45 3.15 -10.10
N LEU A 279 -21.63 3.03 -8.77
CA LEU A 279 -21.35 1.82 -8.00
C LEU A 279 -22.57 0.89 -7.99
N ASP A 280 -23.03 0.53 -9.18
CA ASP A 280 -24.34 -0.09 -9.46
C ASP A 280 -24.24 -1.56 -9.92
N VAL A 281 -23.17 -2.25 -9.54
CA VAL A 281 -22.91 -3.65 -9.91
C VAL A 281 -23.58 -4.59 -8.93
N VAL A 282 -24.63 -5.28 -9.39
CA VAL A 282 -25.44 -6.19 -8.57
C VAL A 282 -24.77 -7.54 -8.39
N ALA A 283 -24.03 -8.00 -9.39
CA ALA A 283 -23.28 -9.24 -9.34
C ALA A 283 -22.03 -9.15 -10.22
N TRP A 284 -21.01 -9.94 -9.90
CA TRP A 284 -19.81 -10.01 -10.72
C TRP A 284 -19.10 -11.35 -10.57
N HIS A 285 -18.33 -11.71 -11.60
CA HIS A 285 -17.37 -12.81 -11.51
C HIS A 285 -16.06 -12.49 -12.22
N GLY A 286 -14.96 -13.04 -11.74
CA GLY A 286 -13.64 -12.86 -12.35
C GLY A 286 -12.49 -12.81 -11.37
N ASN A 287 -11.31 -12.48 -11.90
CA ASN A 287 -10.05 -12.46 -11.16
C ASN A 287 -9.37 -11.07 -11.10
N TYR A 288 -9.89 -10.09 -11.83
CA TYR A 288 -9.43 -8.70 -11.73
C TYR A 288 -10.25 -7.96 -10.69
N THR A 289 -9.85 -8.08 -9.41
CA THR A 289 -10.67 -7.65 -8.27
C THR A 289 -9.89 -6.74 -7.33
N PRO A 290 -10.55 -5.83 -6.59
CA PRO A 290 -9.91 -5.17 -5.47
C PRO A 290 -9.75 -6.16 -4.31
N TYR A 291 -8.74 -5.95 -3.49
CA TYR A 291 -8.49 -6.82 -2.35
C TYR A 291 -7.88 -6.07 -1.18
N CYS A 292 -7.98 -6.65 0.01
CA CYS A 292 -7.26 -6.21 1.20
C CYS A 292 -6.46 -7.37 1.82
N TYR A 293 -5.50 -7.00 2.65
CA TYR A 293 -4.63 -7.93 3.35
C TYR A 293 -4.26 -7.37 4.73
N ASP A 294 -4.35 -8.21 5.75
CA ASP A 294 -3.95 -7.88 7.12
C ASP A 294 -2.47 -8.24 7.34
N LEU A 295 -1.63 -7.22 7.54
CA LEU A 295 -0.18 -7.37 7.66
C LEU A 295 0.21 -8.21 8.89
N SER A 296 -0.66 -8.34 9.90
CA SER A 296 -0.41 -9.18 11.07
C SER A 296 -0.43 -10.68 10.75
N THR A 297 -1.00 -11.06 9.61
CA THR A 297 -1.05 -12.46 9.13
C THR A 297 0.19 -12.87 8.33
N PHE A 298 1.13 -11.95 8.12
CA PHE A 298 2.38 -12.24 7.44
C PHE A 298 3.18 -13.28 8.23
N SER A 299 3.71 -14.27 7.53
CA SER A 299 4.53 -15.34 8.11
C SER A 299 6.01 -15.05 7.81
N PRO A 300 6.71 -14.30 8.70
CA PRO A 300 8.08 -13.87 8.43
C PRO A 300 9.04 -15.05 8.41
N VAL A 301 10.01 -14.99 7.49
CA VAL A 301 11.18 -15.86 7.42
C VAL A 301 12.41 -14.99 7.75
N GLY A 302 13.41 -15.56 8.40
CA GLY A 302 14.61 -14.82 8.81
C GLY A 302 15.75 -15.74 9.21
N ALA A 303 16.85 -15.14 9.69
CA ALA A 303 18.02 -15.87 10.17
C ALA A 303 17.71 -16.58 11.49
N LEU A 304 17.87 -17.90 11.51
CA LEU A 304 17.78 -18.73 12.72
C LEU A 304 19.15 -19.07 13.32
N ALA A 305 20.25 -18.68 12.67
CA ALA A 305 21.62 -18.94 13.12
C ALA A 305 22.38 -17.62 13.31
N PHE A 306 22.85 -16.99 12.24
CA PHE A 306 23.65 -15.76 12.26
C PHE A 306 23.33 -14.89 11.03
N ASP A 307 23.94 -13.72 10.97
CA ASP A 307 23.79 -12.67 9.95
C ASP A 307 22.39 -12.00 9.90
N HIS A 308 22.29 -10.96 9.07
CA HIS A 308 21.07 -10.21 8.79
C HIS A 308 20.65 -10.48 7.33
N PRO A 309 19.54 -11.19 7.08
CA PRO A 309 19.07 -11.47 5.72
C PRO A 309 18.70 -10.20 4.95
N ASP A 310 18.84 -10.23 3.63
CA ASP A 310 18.40 -9.14 2.76
C ASP A 310 16.90 -8.84 2.97
N PRO A 311 16.50 -7.54 2.95
CA PRO A 311 15.12 -7.14 3.29
C PRO A 311 14.06 -7.66 2.31
N SER A 312 14.47 -8.10 1.11
CA SER A 312 13.58 -8.77 0.14
C SER A 312 12.89 -10.01 0.71
N ILE A 313 13.44 -10.63 1.76
CA ILE A 313 12.80 -11.73 2.51
C ILE A 313 11.48 -11.31 3.16
N PHE A 314 11.21 -10.01 3.30
CA PHE A 314 9.96 -9.48 3.85
C PHE A 314 9.00 -8.92 2.79
N THR A 315 9.18 -9.28 1.51
CA THR A 315 8.27 -8.89 0.43
C THR A 315 6.87 -9.46 0.65
N VAL A 316 5.87 -8.59 0.64
CA VAL A 316 4.43 -8.94 0.69
C VAL A 316 3.88 -9.07 -0.72
N LEU A 317 4.11 -8.05 -1.54
CA LEU A 317 3.70 -7.98 -2.94
C LEU A 317 4.82 -7.39 -3.79
N THR A 318 4.93 -7.84 -5.03
CA THR A 318 5.88 -7.34 -6.03
C THR A 318 5.17 -7.01 -7.32
N ALA A 319 5.56 -5.93 -7.98
CA ALA A 319 5.18 -5.60 -9.35
C ALA A 319 6.40 -5.93 -10.24
N PRO A 320 6.37 -6.99 -11.06
CA PRO A 320 7.53 -7.38 -11.85
C PRO A 320 7.82 -6.38 -12.97
N SER A 321 9.06 -6.35 -13.46
CA SER A 321 9.42 -5.68 -14.70
C SER A 321 9.62 -6.68 -15.85
N GLU A 322 9.94 -6.16 -17.04
CA GLU A 322 10.37 -6.97 -18.18
C GLU A 322 11.72 -7.66 -17.98
N THR A 323 12.51 -7.22 -16.99
CA THR A 323 13.80 -7.82 -16.64
C THR A 323 13.63 -8.79 -15.48
N ALA A 324 13.86 -10.09 -15.73
CA ALA A 324 13.75 -11.13 -14.72
C ALA A 324 14.69 -10.85 -13.52
N GLY A 325 14.14 -10.95 -12.30
CA GLY A 325 14.87 -10.64 -11.06
C GLY A 325 14.97 -9.15 -10.74
N THR A 326 14.35 -8.27 -11.52
CA THR A 326 14.28 -6.83 -11.22
C THR A 326 12.83 -6.40 -11.15
N ALA A 327 12.34 -6.06 -9.96
CA ALA A 327 10.98 -5.56 -9.79
C ALA A 327 10.85 -4.12 -10.33
N ASN A 328 9.67 -3.78 -10.83
CA ASN A 328 9.25 -2.37 -10.91
C ASN A 328 9.11 -1.82 -9.49
N ILE A 329 8.45 -2.57 -8.60
CA ILE A 329 8.19 -2.20 -7.21
C ILE A 329 8.19 -3.46 -6.35
N ASP A 330 8.87 -3.43 -5.21
CA ASP A 330 8.64 -4.36 -4.11
C ASP A 330 8.00 -3.62 -2.94
N PHE A 331 6.86 -4.14 -2.46
CA PHE A 331 6.25 -3.72 -1.20
C PHE A 331 6.74 -4.67 -0.10
N VAL A 332 7.64 -4.15 0.73
CA VAL A 332 8.32 -4.87 1.80
C VAL A 332 7.82 -4.36 3.14
N ILE A 333 7.65 -5.23 4.13
CA ILE A 333 7.26 -4.82 5.50
C ILE A 333 8.36 -5.16 6.52
N PHE A 334 8.32 -4.51 7.67
CA PHE A 334 9.18 -4.83 8.82
C PHE A 334 8.29 -5.12 10.02
N PRO A 335 7.75 -6.35 10.11
CA PRO A 335 6.72 -6.69 11.09
C PRO A 335 7.35 -7.06 12.45
N PRO A 336 6.51 -7.27 13.48
CA PRO A 336 6.93 -7.94 14.71
C PRO A 336 7.56 -9.30 14.39
N ARG A 337 8.76 -9.56 14.89
CA ARG A 337 9.53 -10.78 14.59
C ARG A 337 10.50 -11.14 15.69
N TRP A 338 10.89 -12.40 15.74
CA TRP A 338 12.00 -12.84 16.59
C TRP A 338 13.34 -12.49 15.94
N THR A 339 14.27 -12.00 16.75
CA THR A 339 15.68 -11.82 16.39
C THR A 339 16.50 -12.76 17.28
N VAL A 340 17.15 -13.72 16.64
CA VAL A 340 17.89 -14.80 17.34
C VAL A 340 19.33 -14.96 16.83
N ALA A 341 19.72 -14.19 15.80
CA ALA A 341 21.05 -14.28 15.20
C ALA A 341 22.15 -14.12 16.26
N GLU A 342 23.07 -15.09 16.31
CA GLU A 342 24.21 -15.17 17.22
C GLU A 342 25.40 -14.42 16.62
N ASN A 343 26.24 -13.80 17.48
CA ASN A 343 27.47 -13.09 17.07
C ASN A 343 27.27 -12.14 15.87
N THR A 344 26.12 -11.46 15.82
CA THR A 344 25.66 -10.72 14.65
C THR A 344 25.27 -9.31 15.05
N PHE A 345 25.69 -8.33 14.24
CA PHE A 345 25.13 -6.99 14.26
C PHE A 345 23.69 -7.06 13.71
N ARG A 346 22.70 -7.07 14.60
CA ARG A 346 21.29 -7.36 14.27
C ARG A 346 20.53 -6.26 13.51
N PRO A 347 20.81 -4.95 13.66
CA PRO A 347 20.18 -3.94 12.81
C PRO A 347 20.52 -4.14 11.34
N PRO A 348 19.81 -3.46 10.41
CA PRO A 348 20.23 -3.39 9.02
C PRO A 348 21.68 -2.92 8.90
N TRP A 349 22.40 -3.48 7.93
CA TRP A 349 23.80 -3.15 7.67
C TRP A 349 23.93 -1.81 6.94
N TYR A 350 25.12 -1.18 6.98
CA TYR A 350 25.40 0.00 6.17
C TYR A 350 25.34 -0.35 4.68
N HIS A 351 24.53 0.37 3.92
CA HIS A 351 24.06 -0.06 2.61
C HIS A 351 24.17 1.04 1.55
N ARG A 352 24.42 0.61 0.31
CA ARG A 352 24.27 1.37 -0.94
C ARG A 352 23.63 0.45 -1.96
N ASN A 353 22.52 0.88 -2.54
CA ASN A 353 21.66 0.02 -3.35
C ASN A 353 21.53 0.54 -4.78
N ILE A 354 21.34 -0.35 -5.77
CA ILE A 354 20.90 0.06 -7.12
C ILE A 354 19.42 0.44 -7.15
N MET A 355 18.64 -0.03 -6.19
CA MET A 355 17.24 0.35 -6.03
C MET A 355 17.13 1.65 -5.23
N SER A 356 15.98 2.30 -5.31
CA SER A 356 15.62 3.45 -4.48
C SER A 356 14.58 3.03 -3.44
N GLU A 357 14.83 3.39 -2.19
CA GLU A 357 14.10 2.92 -1.02
C GLU A 357 13.26 4.07 -0.43
N PHE A 358 11.92 4.00 -0.60
CA PHE A 358 11.00 4.88 0.11
C PHE A 358 10.41 4.13 1.31
N MET A 359 10.69 4.59 2.53
CA MET A 359 10.17 3.96 3.74
C MET A 359 9.04 4.77 4.37
N GLY A 360 8.07 4.06 4.96
CA GLY A 360 7.02 4.63 5.81
C GLY A 360 6.84 3.85 7.10
N LEU A 361 6.20 4.48 8.09
CA LEU A 361 5.92 3.88 9.40
C LEU A 361 4.41 3.92 9.70
N ILE A 362 3.81 2.76 9.90
CA ILE A 362 2.37 2.63 10.22
C ILE A 362 2.14 2.84 11.72
N THR A 363 2.87 2.08 12.54
CA THR A 363 2.79 2.13 14.01
C THR A 363 4.16 1.86 14.63
N GLY A 364 4.36 2.35 15.85
CA GLY A 364 5.54 2.02 16.67
C GLY A 364 6.79 2.82 16.34
N GLN A 365 7.93 2.16 16.50
CA GLN A 365 9.28 2.67 16.22
C GLN A 365 10.02 1.69 15.29
N TYR A 366 10.88 2.20 14.41
CA TYR A 366 11.68 1.38 13.51
C TYR A 366 13.05 1.08 14.11
N ASP A 367 13.48 -0.18 14.04
CA ASP A 367 14.68 -0.70 14.74
C ASP A 367 15.99 0.03 14.38
N ALA A 368 16.07 0.64 13.20
CA ALA A 368 17.27 1.34 12.74
C ALA A 368 17.29 2.86 13.05
N LYS A 369 16.23 3.41 13.66
CA LYS A 369 16.06 4.84 13.94
C LYS A 369 15.30 5.05 15.24
N GLU A 370 15.98 5.41 16.32
CA GLU A 370 15.34 5.64 17.63
C GLU A 370 14.53 6.95 17.67
N GLU A 371 14.98 7.99 16.94
CA GLU A 371 14.36 9.32 16.88
C GLU A 371 14.12 9.82 15.45
N GLY A 372 13.13 10.71 15.29
CA GLY A 372 12.84 11.43 14.04
C GLY A 372 12.08 10.67 12.95
N PHE A 373 11.99 9.33 13.00
CA PHE A 373 11.13 8.53 12.11
C PHE A 373 9.94 7.96 12.90
N VAL A 374 8.80 8.67 12.81
CA VAL A 374 7.58 8.42 13.62
C VAL A 374 6.41 7.99 12.75
N PRO A 375 5.36 7.35 13.30
CA PRO A 375 4.18 6.94 12.53
C PRO A 375 3.59 8.08 11.69
N GLY A 376 3.39 7.84 10.40
CA GLY A 376 2.96 8.83 9.40
C GLY A 376 4.11 9.59 8.71
N GLY A 377 5.34 9.45 9.21
CA GLY A 377 6.53 10.00 8.58
C GLY A 377 7.05 9.12 7.43
N ALA A 378 7.96 9.68 6.64
CA ALA A 378 8.54 9.00 5.48
C ALA A 378 10.05 9.25 5.38
N SER A 379 10.77 8.39 4.66
CA SER A 379 12.14 8.68 4.25
C SER A 379 12.43 8.16 2.85
N LEU A 380 13.40 8.79 2.17
CA LEU A 380 13.87 8.40 0.86
C LEU A 380 15.40 8.22 0.89
N HIS A 381 15.85 7.01 0.59
CA HIS A 381 17.24 6.70 0.26
C HIS A 381 17.30 6.36 -1.24
N ASN A 382 17.69 7.35 -2.04
CA ASN A 382 17.70 7.21 -3.49
C ASN A 382 18.85 6.30 -3.97
N MET A 383 18.71 5.79 -5.19
CA MET A 383 19.69 4.91 -5.83
C MET A 383 21.15 5.35 -5.59
N MET A 384 21.95 4.41 -5.09
CA MET A 384 23.38 4.46 -4.77
C MET A 384 23.79 5.37 -3.61
N LEU A 385 22.86 6.09 -2.99
CA LEU A 385 23.16 6.91 -1.82
C LEU A 385 23.38 6.03 -0.58
N PRO A 386 24.46 6.27 0.19
CA PRO A 386 24.75 5.47 1.37
C PRO A 386 23.73 5.74 2.48
N HIS A 387 23.32 4.69 3.17
CA HIS A 387 22.45 4.78 4.34
C HIS A 387 22.78 3.64 5.31
N GLY A 388 22.13 3.63 6.47
CA GLY A 388 22.37 2.63 7.50
C GLY A 388 21.91 3.11 8.88
N PRO A 389 22.19 2.31 9.92
CA PRO A 389 21.89 2.66 11.30
C PRO A 389 22.60 3.96 11.70
N ASP A 390 21.99 4.72 12.60
CA ASP A 390 22.63 5.88 13.24
C ASP A 390 23.64 5.43 14.32
N LEU A 391 24.33 6.40 14.94
CA LEU A 391 25.35 6.13 15.97
C LEU A 391 24.77 5.37 17.16
N ASP A 392 23.60 5.75 17.66
CA ASP A 392 23.00 5.15 18.85
C ASP A 392 22.61 3.70 18.59
N ALA A 393 21.99 3.42 17.44
CA ALA A 393 21.70 2.07 17.00
C ALA A 393 22.97 1.23 16.83
N PHE A 394 24.04 1.81 16.28
CA PHE A 394 25.33 1.14 16.14
C PHE A 394 25.93 0.78 17.50
N GLU A 395 26.07 1.75 18.42
CA GLU A 395 26.66 1.52 19.74
C GLU A 395 25.87 0.49 20.56
N LYS A 396 24.55 0.62 20.56
CA LYS A 396 23.67 -0.30 21.28
C LYS A 396 23.80 -1.71 20.75
N ALA A 397 23.76 -1.90 19.43
CA ALA A 397 23.80 -3.22 18.83
C ALA A 397 25.19 -3.87 18.91
N SER A 398 26.27 -3.10 18.77
CA SER A 398 27.65 -3.60 18.88
C SER A 398 28.02 -4.06 20.29
N ASN A 399 27.35 -3.53 21.33
CA ASN A 399 27.64 -3.85 22.73
C ASN A 399 26.53 -4.66 23.42
N ALA A 400 25.50 -5.09 22.69
CA ALA A 400 24.38 -5.82 23.25
C ALA A 400 24.76 -7.25 23.66
N ASP A 401 24.24 -7.70 24.81
CA ASP A 401 24.22 -9.12 25.19
C ASP A 401 23.15 -9.85 24.36
N LEU A 402 23.58 -10.57 23.32
CA LEU A 402 22.71 -11.17 22.32
C LEU A 402 21.91 -12.35 22.91
N LYS A 403 20.61 -12.14 23.09
CA LYS A 403 19.62 -13.16 23.49
C LYS A 403 18.47 -13.23 22.48
N PRO A 404 17.65 -14.29 22.47
CA PRO A 404 16.41 -14.28 21.71
C PRO A 404 15.53 -13.10 22.13
N THR A 405 15.25 -12.19 21.19
CA THR A 405 14.47 -10.97 21.45
C THR A 405 13.34 -10.87 20.44
N LYS A 406 12.11 -10.71 20.92
CA LYS A 406 10.96 -10.44 20.07
C LYS A 406 10.82 -8.94 19.87
N LEU A 407 10.95 -8.48 18.63
CA LEU A 407 10.55 -7.14 18.23
C LEU A 407 9.02 -7.10 18.17
N THR A 408 8.41 -6.16 18.88
CA THR A 408 6.96 -5.99 18.98
C THR A 408 6.57 -4.54 18.74
N ASN A 409 5.26 -4.27 18.63
CA ASN A 409 4.70 -2.92 18.59
C ASN A 409 5.31 -2.04 17.49
N THR A 410 5.58 -2.60 16.30
CA THR A 410 6.13 -1.89 15.16
C THR A 410 5.59 -2.46 13.85
N MET A 411 5.36 -1.59 12.88
CA MET A 411 5.09 -1.97 11.49
C MET A 411 5.60 -0.86 10.57
N ALA A 412 6.86 -0.95 10.16
CA ALA A 412 7.39 -0.15 9.06
C ALA A 412 7.18 -0.88 7.73
N PHE A 413 7.31 -0.16 6.62
CA PHE A 413 7.30 -0.75 5.29
C PHE A 413 8.19 0.05 4.35
N MET A 414 8.42 -0.50 3.18
CA MET A 414 9.18 0.11 2.10
C MET A 414 8.49 -0.13 0.76
N PHE A 415 8.45 0.92 -0.06
CA PHE A 415 8.28 0.82 -1.50
C PHE A 415 9.66 0.95 -2.14
N GLU A 416 10.22 -0.18 -2.57
CA GLU A 416 11.51 -0.22 -3.25
C GLU A 416 11.28 -0.27 -4.77
N THR A 417 11.98 0.56 -5.54
CA THR A 417 11.85 0.59 -7.01
C THR A 417 13.20 0.67 -7.70
N ARG A 418 13.31 0.07 -8.89
CA ARG A 418 14.54 0.05 -9.69
C ARG A 418 14.97 1.40 -10.26
N PHE A 419 14.12 2.42 -10.15
CA PHE A 419 14.37 3.72 -10.74
C PHE A 419 14.76 4.75 -9.67
N PRO A 420 15.56 5.78 -10.03
CA PRO A 420 15.73 6.94 -9.18
C PRO A 420 14.38 7.63 -8.99
N GLN A 421 14.07 7.98 -7.74
CA GLN A 421 12.82 8.66 -7.40
C GLN A 421 13.01 10.18 -7.42
N GLN A 422 12.20 10.90 -8.19
CA GLN A 422 12.20 12.37 -8.21
C GLN A 422 11.33 12.90 -7.08
N VAL A 423 11.85 13.84 -6.30
CA VAL A 423 11.10 14.51 -5.23
C VAL A 423 10.19 15.57 -5.84
N SER A 424 8.91 15.54 -5.47
CA SER A 424 7.95 16.54 -5.95
C SER A 424 8.26 17.91 -5.36
N ARG A 425 7.78 18.98 -6.02
CA ARG A 425 7.83 20.34 -5.46
C ARG A 425 7.25 20.41 -4.04
N PHE A 426 6.11 19.77 -3.81
CA PHE A 426 5.48 19.74 -2.48
C PHE A 426 6.39 19.14 -1.42
N ALA A 427 7.00 17.97 -1.70
CA ALA A 427 7.85 17.30 -0.73
C ALA A 427 9.18 18.02 -0.48
N ALA A 428 9.68 18.77 -1.47
CA ALA A 428 10.88 19.57 -1.29
C ALA A 428 10.63 20.87 -0.51
N GLU A 429 9.45 21.48 -0.65
CA GLU A 429 9.14 22.80 -0.07
C GLU A 429 8.33 22.73 1.25
N THR A 430 7.85 21.55 1.65
CA THR A 430 7.09 21.39 2.90
C THR A 430 7.95 21.60 4.15
N ASP A 431 7.35 22.24 5.17
CA ASP A 431 7.90 22.39 6.52
C ASP A 431 8.13 21.06 7.27
N ARG A 432 7.72 19.93 6.67
CA ARG A 432 7.90 18.59 7.23
C ARG A 432 9.22 17.95 6.86
N LEU A 433 9.91 18.45 5.84
CA LEU A 433 11.25 17.99 5.50
C LEU A 433 12.20 18.31 6.66
N GLN A 434 12.98 17.32 7.08
CA GLN A 434 13.97 17.48 8.14
C GLN A 434 15.33 17.85 7.53
N ASP A 435 15.77 19.09 7.77
CA ASP A 435 17.05 19.63 7.25
C ASP A 435 18.29 18.95 7.87
N ASP A 436 18.13 18.37 9.07
CA ASP A 436 19.19 17.80 9.89
C ASP A 436 19.32 16.27 9.75
N TYR A 437 18.59 15.64 8.84
CA TYR A 437 18.58 14.17 8.77
C TYR A 437 19.98 13.57 8.58
N ILE A 438 20.83 14.20 7.76
CA ILE A 438 22.20 13.76 7.52
C ILE A 438 23.05 13.74 8.79
N GLU A 439 22.71 14.57 9.79
CA GLU A 439 23.47 14.70 11.03
C GLU A 439 23.34 13.45 11.93
N CYS A 440 22.34 12.58 11.72
CA CYS A 440 22.21 11.35 12.52
C CYS A 440 23.39 10.38 12.36
N TRP A 441 24.21 10.55 11.31
CA TRP A 441 25.43 9.78 11.08
C TRP A 441 26.72 10.54 11.44
N ALA A 442 26.63 11.81 11.85
CA ALA A 442 27.81 12.66 12.05
C ALA A 442 28.76 12.17 13.15
N GLY A 443 28.23 11.47 14.16
CA GLY A 443 29.02 10.92 15.26
C GLY A 443 29.69 9.56 14.97
N LEU A 444 29.55 9.02 13.76
CA LEU A 444 30.23 7.77 13.39
C LEU A 444 31.73 7.99 13.15
N ASP A 445 32.52 7.70 14.18
CA ASP A 445 33.97 7.89 14.16
C ASP A 445 34.77 6.67 13.67
N ARG A 446 35.98 6.95 13.18
CA ARG A 446 36.97 5.92 12.85
C ARG A 446 37.41 5.17 14.12
N ARG A 447 37.02 3.89 14.23
CA ARG A 447 37.49 2.97 15.30
C ARG A 447 38.73 2.16 14.94
N PHE A 448 39.09 2.08 13.66
CA PHE A 448 40.21 1.27 13.19
C PHE A 448 41.56 1.85 13.62
N ASP A 449 42.33 1.11 14.42
CA ASP A 449 43.67 1.48 14.87
C ASP A 449 44.79 0.61 14.26
N GLY A 450 44.45 -0.48 13.57
CA GLY A 450 45.40 -1.40 12.94
C GLY A 450 46.01 -2.44 13.88
N THR A 451 45.56 -2.48 15.14
CA THR A 451 45.99 -3.48 16.13
C THR A 451 44.98 -4.63 16.13
N PRO A 452 45.40 -5.90 16.00
CA PRO A 452 44.51 -7.03 16.21
C PRO A 452 43.97 -7.00 17.64
N ASP A 453 42.67 -7.22 17.81
CA ASP A 453 42.09 -7.45 19.13
C ASP A 453 42.85 -8.58 19.83
N ALA A 454 43.22 -8.36 21.09
CA ALA A 454 43.96 -9.34 21.87
C ALA A 454 43.06 -10.55 22.19
N GLY A 455 42.92 -11.47 21.23
CA GLY A 455 42.29 -12.78 21.35
C GLY A 455 40.86 -12.76 21.90
N GLN A 456 39.86 -12.84 21.01
CA GLN A 456 38.57 -13.45 21.35
C GLN A 456 38.67 -14.97 21.32
#